data_AF-A0A950SLC6-F1
#
_entry.id   AF-A0A950SLC6-F1
#
_cell.length_a   1.000
_cell.length_b   1.000
_cell.length_c   1.000
_cell.angle_alpha   90.00
_cell.angle_beta   90.00
_cell.angle_gamma   90.00
#
_symmetry.space_group_name_H-M   'P 1'
#
loop_
_entity.id
_entity.type
_entity.pdbx_description
1 polymer ?
#
loop_
_entity_poly.entity_id
_entity_poly.type
_entity_poly.pdbx_seq_one_letter_code
_entity_poly.pdbx_strand_id
1 'polypeptide(L)'
;MAVVLVFQGPSLTRESYEEVVRRLTDGRKDRMESRSDWPVEGLLVHAAGEGASGFRVVDVWESEEACNRFGEALGPHLQQVGITEQPEIYPAHAFVAT
;
A
#
# COMPACT_ATOMS: atom_id res chain seq x y z
N MET A 1 16.57 2.18 -6.99
CA MET A 1 16.82 2.90 -5.71
C MET A 1 15.55 2.82 -4.92
N ALA A 2 15.62 2.57 -3.61
CA ALA A 2 14.42 2.42 -2.81
C ALA A 2 13.55 3.69 -2.83
N VAL A 3 12.23 3.50 -2.82
CA VAL A 3 11.26 4.58 -2.78
C VAL A 3 10.31 4.39 -1.59
N VAL A 4 9.86 5.49 -1.02
CA VAL A 4 8.81 5.52 -0.02
C VAL A 4 7.50 5.85 -0.72
N LEU A 5 6.47 5.06 -0.44
CA LEU A 5 5.09 5.35 -0.79
C LEU A 5 4.35 5.74 0.48
N VAL A 6 3.65 6.88 0.44
CA VAL A 6 2.73 7.31 1.49
C VAL A 6 1.34 7.41 0.88
N PHE A 7 0.38 6.69 1.45
CA PHE A 7 -1.01 6.75 1.02
C PHE A 7 -1.90 7.11 2.20
N GLN A 8 -2.64 8.20 2.06
CA GLN A 8 -3.52 8.76 3.08
C GLN A 8 -4.57 9.64 2.42
N GLY A 9 -5.71 9.82 3.09
CA GLY A 9 -6.76 10.70 2.61
C GLY A 9 -8.11 10.42 3.25
N PRO A 10 -9.09 11.30 3.06
CA PRO A 10 -10.41 11.14 3.64
C PRO A 10 -11.16 9.88 3.17
N SER A 11 -10.94 9.38 1.95
CA SER A 11 -11.59 8.15 1.46
C SER A 11 -10.84 6.86 1.80
N LEU A 12 -9.57 6.97 2.23
CA LEU A 12 -8.81 5.87 2.81
C LEU A 12 -9.14 5.76 4.31
N THR A 13 -10.05 4.87 4.65
CA THR A 13 -10.41 4.51 6.02
C THR A 13 -9.88 3.11 6.34
N ARG A 14 -9.89 2.72 7.61
CA ARG A 14 -9.60 1.33 7.98
C ARG A 14 -10.51 0.35 7.24
N GLU A 15 -11.80 0.65 7.16
CA GLU A 15 -12.79 -0.21 6.53
C GLU A 15 -12.52 -0.38 5.03
N SER A 16 -12.26 0.72 4.30
CA SER A 16 -11.95 0.64 2.87
C SER A 16 -10.59 -0.03 2.62
N TYR A 17 -9.61 0.16 3.51
CA TYR A 17 -8.35 -0.58 3.49
C TYR A 17 -8.55 -2.09 3.66
N GLU A 18 -9.28 -2.53 4.70
CA GLU A 18 -9.55 -3.95 4.95
C GLU A 18 -10.30 -4.60 3.78
N GLU A 19 -11.23 -3.87 3.16
CA GLU A 19 -11.94 -4.33 1.96
C GLU A 19 -11.00 -4.48 0.74
N VAL A 20 -10.05 -3.56 0.54
CA VAL A 20 -9.02 -3.70 -0.49
C VAL A 20 -8.16 -4.94 -0.23
N VAL A 21 -7.76 -5.18 1.01
CA VAL A 21 -7.00 -6.39 1.38
C VAL A 21 -7.80 -7.66 1.12
N ARG A 22 -9.10 -7.69 1.46
CA ARG A 22 -9.98 -8.81 1.11
C ARG A 22 -9.98 -9.06 -0.39
N ARG A 23 -10.08 -8.02 -1.21
CA ARG A 23 -10.06 -8.17 -2.67
C ARG A 23 -8.74 -8.69 -3.21
N LEU A 24 -7.61 -8.19 -2.70
CA LEU A 24 -6.27 -8.63 -3.12
C LEU A 24 -5.96 -10.07 -2.72
N THR A 25 -6.60 -10.58 -1.67
CA THR A 25 -6.31 -11.90 -1.11
C THR A 25 -7.40 -12.94 -1.41
N ASP A 26 -8.28 -12.66 -2.38
CA ASP A 26 -9.45 -13.49 -2.74
C ASP A 26 -10.36 -13.81 -1.54
N GLY A 27 -10.53 -12.84 -0.65
CA GLY A 27 -11.38 -12.90 0.54
C GLY A 27 -10.77 -13.68 1.71
N ARG A 28 -9.51 -14.14 1.60
CA ARG A 28 -8.86 -14.96 2.63
C ARG A 28 -8.38 -14.16 3.84
N LYS A 29 -8.11 -12.87 3.67
CA LYS A 29 -7.54 -12.00 4.71
C LYS A 29 -8.21 -10.64 4.72
N ASP A 30 -8.23 -10.01 5.89
CA ASP A 30 -8.56 -8.60 6.09
C ASP A 30 -7.32 -7.76 6.40
N ARG A 31 -6.16 -8.40 6.58
CA ARG A 31 -4.87 -7.74 6.86
C ARG A 31 -3.75 -8.37 6.05
N MET A 32 -2.81 -7.53 5.62
CA MET A 32 -1.54 -7.99 5.07
C MET A 32 -0.59 -8.32 6.22
N GLU A 33 -0.02 -9.53 6.22
CA GLU A 33 0.78 -10.06 7.33
C GLU A 33 2.15 -10.56 6.88
N SER A 34 2.29 -10.92 5.61
CA SER A 34 3.53 -11.38 5.00
C SER A 34 3.77 -10.68 3.67
N ARG A 35 5.03 -10.53 3.27
CA ARG A 35 5.38 -10.04 1.92
C ARG A 35 4.76 -10.89 0.81
N SER A 36 4.54 -12.18 1.05
CA SER A 36 3.87 -13.09 0.11
C SER A 36 2.40 -12.74 -0.14
N ASP A 37 1.80 -11.84 0.65
CA ASP A 37 0.43 -11.38 0.44
C ASP A 37 0.35 -10.34 -0.69
N TRP A 38 1.47 -9.74 -1.11
CA TRP A 38 1.49 -8.82 -2.24
C TRP A 38 1.52 -9.59 -3.56
N PRO A 39 0.78 -9.12 -4.59
CA PRO A 39 0.73 -9.77 -5.90
C PRO A 39 2.00 -9.54 -6.74
N VAL A 40 2.97 -8.78 -6.23
CA VAL A 40 4.22 -8.43 -6.91
C VAL A 40 5.40 -8.49 -5.96
N GLU A 41 6.60 -8.69 -6.51
CA GLU A 41 7.86 -8.63 -5.77
C GLU A 41 8.37 -7.19 -5.59
N GLY A 42 9.26 -7.01 -4.61
CA GLY A 42 10.01 -5.76 -4.38
C GLY A 42 9.52 -4.92 -3.20
N LEU A 43 8.51 -5.37 -2.46
CA LEU A 43 8.11 -4.75 -1.19
C LEU A 43 9.14 -5.06 -0.09
N LEU A 44 9.64 -4.02 0.56
CA LEU A 44 10.59 -4.12 1.66
C LEU A 44 9.90 -3.96 3.02
N VAL A 45 9.00 -2.98 3.14
CA VAL A 45 8.25 -2.67 4.37
C VAL A 45 6.83 -2.29 4.00
N HIS A 46 5.87 -2.71 4.84
CA HIS A 46 4.51 -2.21 4.85
C HIS A 46 4.11 -1.88 6.28
N ALA A 47 3.49 -0.72 6.47
CA ALA A 47 2.87 -0.33 7.73
C ALA A 47 1.57 0.41 7.44
N ALA A 48 0.50 0.01 8.11
CA ALA A 48 -0.81 0.64 7.99
C ALA A 48 -1.43 0.86 9.37
N GLY A 49 -2.08 2.01 9.58
CA GLY A 49 -2.74 2.31 10.84
C GLY A 49 -3.36 3.70 10.92
N GLU A 50 -4.00 3.97 12.06
CA GLU A 50 -4.58 5.28 12.35
C GLU A 50 -3.48 6.30 12.63
N GLY A 51 -3.51 7.42 11.92
CA GLY A 51 -2.71 8.60 12.18
C GLY A 51 -3.58 9.82 12.52
N ALA A 52 -2.93 10.95 12.82
CA ALA A 52 -3.63 12.20 13.14
C ALA A 52 -4.50 12.73 11.98
N SER A 53 -4.22 12.31 10.75
CA SER A 53 -4.93 12.71 9.53
C SER A 53 -5.81 11.61 8.95
N GLY A 54 -6.17 10.60 9.76
CA GLY A 54 -6.92 9.42 9.33
C GLY A 54 -6.03 8.22 9.08
N PHE A 55 -6.59 7.21 8.40
CA PHE A 55 -5.88 5.97 8.11
C PHE A 55 -4.76 6.23 7.10
N ARG A 56 -3.58 5.67 7.37
CA ARG A 56 -2.37 5.88 6.58
C ARG A 56 -1.68 4.57 6.31
N VAL A 57 -1.22 4.40 5.07
CA VAL A 57 -0.34 3.33 4.63
C VAL A 57 1.01 3.92 4.26
N VAL A 58 2.08 3.25 4.69
CA VAL A 58 3.46 3.56 4.33
C VAL A 58 4.13 2.29 3.85
N ASP A 59 4.60 2.31 2.60
CA ASP A 59 5.38 1.23 2.03
C ASP A 59 6.78 1.71 1.68
N VAL A 60 7.75 0.79 1.73
CA VAL A 60 9.07 0.99 1.13
C VAL A 60 9.27 -0.08 0.06
N TRP A 61 9.62 0.35 -1.15
CA TRP A 61 9.83 -0.52 -2.31
C TRP A 61 11.29 -0.48 -2.76
N GLU A 62 11.80 -1.57 -3.33
CA GLU A 62 13.15 -1.67 -3.91
C GLU A 62 13.40 -0.65 -5.03
N SER A 63 12.35 -0.31 -5.78
CA SER A 63 12.38 0.66 -6.87
C SER A 63 11.00 1.24 -7.20
N GLU A 64 10.99 2.35 -7.93
CA GLU A 64 9.76 2.96 -8.45
C GLU A 64 9.02 2.01 -9.39
N GLU A 65 9.75 1.24 -10.21
CA GLU A 65 9.16 0.24 -11.10
C GLU A 65 8.45 -0.88 -10.32
N ALA A 66 8.99 -1.32 -9.18
CA ALA A 66 8.32 -2.29 -8.32
C ALA A 66 7.02 -1.73 -7.70
N CYS A 67 7.09 -0.49 -7.21
CA CYS A 67 5.93 0.25 -6.71
C CYS A 67 4.85 0.41 -7.79
N ASN A 68 5.23 0.77 -9.02
CA ASN A 68 4.29 0.98 -10.12
C ASN A 68 3.56 -0.30 -10.54
N ARG A 69 4.27 -1.45 -10.59
CA ARG A 69 3.62 -2.75 -10.84
C ARG A 69 2.55 -3.07 -9.78
N PHE A 70 2.81 -2.73 -8.51
CA PHE A 70 1.79 -2.87 -7.48
C PHE A 70 0.62 -1.92 -7.71
N GLY A 71 0.90 -0.66 -8.06
CA GLY A 71 -0.14 0.32 -8.40
C GLY A 71 -1.06 -0.14 -9.53
N GLU A 72 -0.53 -0.80 -10.56
CA GLU A 72 -1.30 -1.39 -11.66
C GLU A 72 -2.25 -2.50 -11.18
N ALA A 73 -1.78 -3.37 -10.27
CA ALA A 73 -2.58 -4.42 -9.67
C ALA A 73 -3.62 -3.89 -8.66
N LEU A 74 -3.24 -2.87 -7.89
CA LEU A 74 -4.04 -2.29 -6.80
C LEU A 74 -5.15 -1.37 -7.32
N GLY A 75 -4.87 -0.59 -8.38
CA GLY A 75 -5.74 0.48 -8.88
C GLY A 75 -7.20 0.08 -9.12
N PRO A 76 -7.50 -1.06 -9.78
CA PRO A 76 -8.87 -1.51 -9.99
C PRO A 76 -9.63 -1.76 -8.68
N HIS A 77 -8.95 -2.25 -7.64
CA HIS A 77 -9.57 -2.50 -6.34
C HIS A 77 -9.88 -1.19 -5.60
N LEU A 78 -8.98 -0.21 -5.65
CA LEU A 78 -9.19 1.12 -5.07
C LEU A 78 -10.42 1.80 -5.69
N GLN A 79 -10.55 1.75 -7.01
CA GLN A 79 -11.70 2.32 -7.73
C GLN A 79 -13.02 1.66 -7.30
N GLN A 80 -13.02 0.33 -7.11
CA GLN A 80 -14.22 -0.40 -6.70
C GLN A 80 -14.68 -0.06 -5.27
N VAL A 81 -13.76 0.30 -4.38
CA VAL A 81 -14.08 0.69 -3.00
C VAL A 81 -14.26 2.21 -2.83
N GLY A 82 -14.10 2.98 -3.91
CA GLY A 82 -14.27 4.43 -3.91
C GLY A 82 -13.11 5.21 -3.30
N ILE A 83 -11.91 4.62 -3.20
CA ILE A 83 -10.71 5.36 -2.81
C ILE A 83 -10.22 6.19 -4.01
N THR A 84 -10.07 7.49 -3.82
CA THR A 84 -9.76 8.44 -4.92
C THR A 84 -8.41 9.14 -4.77
N GLU A 85 -7.79 9.08 -3.60
CA GLU A 85 -6.50 9.73 -3.41
C GLU A 85 -5.40 9.01 -4.20
N GLN A 86 -4.36 9.77 -4.56
CA GLN A 86 -3.14 9.22 -5.14
C GLN A 86 -2.06 9.14 -4.06
N PRO A 87 -1.24 8.08 -4.05
CA PRO A 87 -0.11 8.01 -3.16
C PRO A 87 0.96 9.03 -3.52
N GLU A 88 1.67 9.53 -2.52
CA GLU A 88 2.92 10.24 -2.70
C GLU A 88 4.07 9.23 -2.80
N ILE A 89 4.90 9.35 -3.84
CA ILE A 89 6.05 8.46 -4.06
C ILE A 89 7.30 9.33 -4.18
N TYR A 90 8.34 9.00 -3.41
CA TYR A 90 9.62 9.72 -3.47
C TYR A 90 10.82 8.82 -3.14
N PRO A 91 12.02 9.16 -3.63
CA PRO A 91 13.26 8.49 -3.26
C PRO A 91 13.49 8.42 -1.75
N ALA A 92 13.84 7.23 -1.25
CA ALA A 92 14.36 7.09 0.09
C ALA A 92 15.81 7.60 0.13
N HIS A 93 16.05 8.74 0.78
CA HIS A 93 17.41 9.27 0.93
C HIS A 93 18.30 8.36 1.79
N ALA A 94 17.73 7.76 2.82
CA ALA A 94 18.37 6.74 3.66
C ALA A 94 17.34 5.66 4.01
N PHE A 95 17.72 4.40 3.87
CA PHE A 95 16.89 3.26 4.22
C PHE A 95 17.74 2.18 4.89
N VAL A 96 17.27 1.69 6.03
CA VAL A 96 17.91 0.62 6.80
C VAL A 96 16.84 -0.41 7.13
N ALA A 97 17.07 -1.66 6.74
CA ALA A 97 16.28 -2.81 7.14
C ALA A 97 17.22 -3.92 7.63
N THR A 98 16.70 -4.76 8.52
CA THR A 98 17.39 -5.92 9.11
C THR A 98 17.05 -7.20 8.38
#